data_AF-R7L8G0-F1
#
_entry.id   AF-R7L8G0-F1
#
_cell.length_a   1.000
_cell.length_b   1.000
_cell.length_c   1.000
_cell.angle_alpha   90.00
_cell.angle_beta   90.00
_cell.angle_gamma   90.00
#
_symmetry.space_group_name_H-M   'P 1'
#
loop_
_entity.id
_entity.type
_entity.pdbx_description
1 polymer ?
#
loop_
_entity_poly.entity_id
_entity_poly.type
_entity_poly.pdbx_seq_one_letter_code
_entity_poly.pdbx_strand_id
1 'polypeptide(L)'
;MVSFAAVSSFADTVYWKGNNSDAGLGFYSEYGWDKMPSASDDVVIDETYITTEGNGYLVDGFWNSDTTWNSLTLNYTNADKKINSGANGPVQITITTDLKKLGGGYAKFSMGSAGTVFNLRVGGNVIVGEDENTAGGSLYLGNVTSYEDTKWGGPMDLVTVGGDVILYNNSKLFMNVYNRNGTSSYYDPDTYIGGSFLFRGSGYPSYQNPTLVLYNLDPAQAPHDTSSIISVESLSGAATLMASSYSYSGSYRTDAILYLRSANNEKYIFDGWTYDISTGFGDTSKLKIVKDGVGTQVFSATQLKFSGGVEVLGGTLAFNGNADGRDTSHGDLTMRGGKLSYMVRLRSS
;
A
#
# COMPACT_ATOMS: atom_id res chain seq x y z
N MET A 1 -24.57 27.84 34.27
CA MET A 1 -24.00 27.39 32.98
C MET A 1 -24.24 25.89 32.89
N VAL A 2 -25.06 25.45 31.95
CA VAL A 2 -25.22 24.03 31.64
C VAL A 2 -24.07 23.70 30.69
N SER A 3 -23.13 22.84 31.10
CA SER A 3 -22.12 22.33 30.18
C SER A 3 -22.81 21.32 29.26
N PHE A 4 -22.86 21.64 27.97
CA PHE A 4 -23.16 20.62 26.97
C PHE A 4 -21.95 19.69 26.93
N ALA A 5 -22.11 18.48 27.49
CA ALA A 5 -21.21 17.39 27.17
C ALA A 5 -21.20 17.25 25.65
N ALA A 6 -20.01 17.21 25.04
CA ALA A 6 -19.88 16.87 23.64
C ALA A 6 -20.55 15.50 23.45
N VAL A 7 -21.73 15.51 22.82
CA VAL A 7 -22.37 14.30 22.35
C VAL A 7 -21.41 13.74 21.32
N SER A 8 -20.70 12.67 21.66
CA SER A 8 -20.05 11.85 20.64
C SER A 8 -21.19 11.32 19.78
N SER A 9 -21.43 11.95 18.64
CA SER A 9 -22.17 11.29 17.58
C SER A 9 -21.34 10.06 17.24
N PHE A 10 -21.76 8.89 17.69
CA PHE A 10 -21.24 7.65 17.15
C PHE A 10 -21.45 7.74 15.64
N ALA A 11 -20.39 7.52 14.86
CA ALA A 11 -20.52 7.45 13.42
C ALA A 11 -21.56 6.37 13.11
N ASP A 12 -22.56 6.70 12.31
CA ASP A 12 -23.54 5.71 11.88
C ASP A 12 -22.82 4.73 10.96
N THR A 13 -22.84 3.44 11.31
CA THR A 13 -22.33 2.39 10.41
C THR A 13 -23.31 2.23 9.26
N VAL A 14 -22.86 2.58 8.05
CA VAL A 14 -23.65 2.50 6.83
C VAL A 14 -23.14 1.34 5.99
N TYR A 15 -23.94 0.27 5.94
CA TYR A 15 -23.74 -0.80 4.96
C TYR A 15 -24.21 -0.29 3.61
N TRP A 16 -23.26 0.06 2.75
CA TRP A 16 -23.57 0.76 1.51
C TRP A 16 -23.66 -0.21 0.34
N LYS A 17 -24.82 -0.18 -0.33
CA LYS A 17 -25.13 -1.09 -1.45
C LYS A 17 -24.60 -0.59 -2.79
N GLY A 18 -24.23 0.68 -2.88
CA GLY A 18 -23.82 1.30 -4.13
C GLY A 18 -25.00 1.54 -5.07
N ASN A 19 -24.85 1.13 -6.34
CA ASN A 19 -25.87 1.33 -7.37
C ASN A 19 -27.04 0.35 -7.15
N ASN A 20 -28.27 0.87 -7.12
CA ASN A 20 -29.51 0.11 -7.03
C ASN A 20 -30.12 -0.24 -8.39
N SER A 21 -29.49 0.15 -9.51
CA SER A 21 -29.91 -0.21 -10.87
C SER A 21 -28.96 -1.24 -11.51
N ASP A 22 -29.50 -1.98 -12.48
CA ASP A 22 -29.00 -3.17 -13.20
C ASP A 22 -27.49 -3.53 -13.19
N ALA A 23 -27.25 -4.82 -13.40
CA ALA A 23 -25.95 -5.44 -13.66
C ALA A 23 -25.05 -4.64 -14.61
N GLY A 24 -23.87 -4.23 -14.15
CA GLY A 24 -22.80 -3.77 -15.04
C GLY A 24 -22.88 -2.31 -15.51
N LEU A 25 -23.76 -1.49 -14.95
CA LEU A 25 -23.61 -0.04 -15.05
C LEU A 25 -22.50 0.43 -14.09
N GLY A 26 -21.31 0.68 -14.64
CA GLY A 26 -20.37 1.63 -14.04
C GLY A 26 -21.05 3.00 -13.86
N PHE A 27 -20.42 3.91 -13.12
CA PHE A 27 -20.97 5.18 -12.59
C PHE A 27 -21.29 6.24 -13.67
N TYR A 28 -22.11 5.90 -14.65
CA TYR A 28 -22.60 6.80 -15.68
C TYR A 28 -24.09 7.11 -15.51
N SER A 29 -24.79 6.50 -14.55
CA SER A 29 -26.20 6.81 -14.30
C SER A 29 -26.35 7.81 -13.14
N GLU A 30 -26.89 8.99 -13.46
CA GLU A 30 -27.40 9.98 -12.49
C GLU A 30 -28.65 9.46 -11.73
N TYR A 31 -29.13 8.27 -12.11
CA TYR A 31 -30.27 7.58 -11.52
C TYR A 31 -29.81 6.28 -10.85
N GLY A 32 -30.40 5.98 -9.69
CA GLY A 32 -30.38 4.64 -9.12
C GLY A 32 -29.42 4.39 -7.97
N TRP A 33 -28.68 5.35 -7.43
CA TRP A 33 -27.78 5.09 -6.29
C TRP A 33 -28.52 4.98 -4.96
N ASP A 34 -28.02 4.13 -4.06
CA ASP A 34 -28.32 4.29 -2.64
C ASP A 34 -27.74 5.62 -2.16
N LYS A 35 -28.32 6.20 -1.13
CA LYS A 35 -27.89 7.50 -0.62
C LYS A 35 -26.38 7.44 -0.33
N MET A 36 -25.62 8.32 -0.99
CA MET A 36 -24.17 8.39 -0.80
C MET A 36 -23.87 8.62 0.69
N PRO A 37 -22.98 7.82 1.30
CA PRO A 37 -22.57 8.04 2.68
C PRO A 37 -21.88 9.39 2.82
N SER A 38 -22.06 9.99 3.99
CA SER A 38 -21.53 11.29 4.36
C SER A 38 -20.20 11.18 5.11
N ALA A 39 -19.59 12.33 5.39
CA ALA A 39 -18.30 12.40 6.08
C ALA A 39 -18.32 11.85 7.53
N SER A 40 -19.50 11.75 8.16
CA SER A 40 -19.65 11.17 9.49
C SER A 40 -19.82 9.65 9.49
N ASP A 41 -19.99 9.04 8.32
CA ASP A 41 -20.45 7.65 8.24
C ASP A 41 -19.29 6.67 8.23
N ASP A 42 -19.47 5.57 8.96
CA ASP A 42 -18.60 4.41 8.91
C ASP A 42 -19.07 3.49 7.78
N VAL A 43 -18.42 3.59 6.63
CA VAL A 43 -18.87 2.93 5.41
C VAL A 43 -18.41 1.48 5.37
N VAL A 44 -19.34 0.56 5.15
CA VAL A 44 -19.05 -0.87 4.96
C VAL A 44 -19.59 -1.32 3.61
N ILE A 45 -18.71 -1.80 2.74
CA ILE A 45 -19.07 -2.45 1.46
C ILE A 45 -18.89 -3.95 1.67
N ASP A 46 -20.01 -4.65 1.87
CA ASP A 46 -20.04 -6.06 2.25
C ASP A 46 -20.72 -6.94 1.17
N GLU A 47 -20.07 -8.04 0.80
CA GLU A 47 -20.58 -8.97 -0.23
C GLU A 47 -21.89 -9.64 0.17
N THR A 48 -22.03 -10.06 1.43
CA THR A 48 -23.25 -10.71 1.91
C THR A 48 -24.40 -9.71 1.89
N TYR A 49 -24.18 -8.52 2.43
CA TYR A 49 -25.20 -7.48 2.47
C TYR A 49 -25.66 -7.04 1.08
N ILE A 50 -24.74 -6.83 0.14
CA ILE A 50 -25.07 -6.45 -1.25
C ILE A 50 -25.84 -7.55 -1.97
N THR A 51 -25.52 -8.82 -1.69
CA THR A 51 -26.21 -9.95 -2.31
C THR A 51 -27.59 -10.22 -1.74
N THR A 52 -27.83 -9.93 -0.45
CA THR A 52 -29.13 -10.17 0.19
C THR A 52 -30.07 -8.96 0.15
N GLU A 53 -29.54 -7.75 0.35
CA GLU A 53 -30.33 -6.51 0.51
C GLU A 53 -30.16 -5.52 -0.65
N GLY A 54 -29.20 -5.78 -1.54
CA GLY A 54 -28.91 -5.00 -2.74
C GLY A 54 -29.36 -5.68 -4.03
N ASN A 55 -28.80 -5.25 -5.15
CA ASN A 55 -29.08 -5.81 -6.48
C ASN A 55 -28.18 -7.02 -6.83
N GLY A 56 -27.36 -7.49 -5.89
CA GLY A 56 -26.42 -8.60 -6.12
C GLY A 56 -25.09 -8.21 -6.76
N TYR A 57 -24.88 -6.95 -7.13
CA TYR A 57 -23.66 -6.48 -7.79
C TYR A 57 -22.81 -5.62 -6.86
N LEU A 58 -21.60 -6.09 -6.56
CA LEU A 58 -20.60 -5.34 -5.78
C LEU A 58 -20.16 -4.06 -6.51
N VAL A 59 -19.89 -3.02 -5.74
CA VAL A 59 -19.59 -1.65 -6.21
C VAL A 59 -18.39 -1.60 -7.17
N ASP A 60 -18.69 -1.44 -8.46
CA ASP A 60 -17.85 -1.13 -9.66
C ASP A 60 -17.65 0.37 -9.93
N GLY A 61 -16.65 1.01 -9.34
CA GLY A 61 -16.65 2.37 -8.83
C GLY A 61 -16.18 3.65 -9.59
N PHE A 62 -16.91 4.76 -9.85
CA PHE A 62 -16.31 6.06 -10.32
C PHE A 62 -16.65 7.29 -9.47
N TRP A 63 -15.61 8.00 -9.07
CA TRP A 63 -15.69 9.22 -8.31
C TRP A 63 -15.34 10.39 -9.22
N ASN A 64 -16.31 11.25 -9.50
CA ASN A 64 -16.06 12.48 -10.28
C ASN A 64 -15.87 13.71 -9.37
N SER A 65 -15.88 13.50 -8.05
CA SER A 65 -15.72 14.55 -7.04
C SER A 65 -14.99 14.00 -5.83
N ASP A 66 -14.39 14.92 -5.06
CA ASP A 66 -13.84 14.60 -3.76
C ASP A 66 -14.89 13.94 -2.86
N THR A 67 -14.46 12.97 -2.06
CA THR A 67 -15.32 12.21 -1.17
C THR A 67 -14.64 12.05 0.18
N THR A 68 -15.42 12.19 1.25
CA THR A 68 -14.95 12.01 2.61
C THR A 68 -15.86 11.04 3.34
N TRP A 69 -15.28 10.07 4.03
CA TRP A 69 -15.96 9.12 4.93
C TRP A 69 -15.22 9.05 6.28
N ASN A 70 -15.92 8.64 7.34
CA ASN A 70 -15.28 8.50 8.64
C ASN A 70 -14.34 7.28 8.64
N SER A 71 -14.86 6.12 8.24
CA SER A 71 -14.07 4.90 7.99
C SER A 71 -14.56 4.20 6.73
N LEU A 72 -13.73 3.31 6.19
CA LEU A 72 -14.11 2.45 5.07
C LEU A 72 -13.68 1.02 5.34
N THR A 73 -14.64 0.10 5.33
CA THR A 73 -14.40 -1.34 5.39
C THR A 73 -14.87 -2.00 4.09
N LEU A 74 -13.94 -2.66 3.42
CA LEU A 74 -14.17 -3.45 2.21
C LEU A 74 -14.17 -4.92 2.58
N ASN A 75 -15.36 -5.53 2.64
CA ASN A 75 -15.54 -6.90 3.08
C ASN A 75 -16.19 -7.77 2.00
N TYR A 76 -15.36 -8.21 1.07
CA TYR A 76 -15.76 -9.15 0.03
C TYR A 76 -14.62 -10.11 -0.28
N THR A 77 -15.00 -11.35 -0.57
CA THR A 77 -14.12 -12.51 -0.65
C THR A 77 -13.93 -12.99 -2.07
N ASN A 78 -14.99 -13.02 -2.89
CA ASN A 78 -14.94 -13.63 -4.22
C ASN A 78 -14.94 -12.61 -5.36
N ALA A 79 -14.56 -11.37 -5.07
CA ALA A 79 -14.71 -10.28 -6.01
C ALA A 79 -13.41 -9.53 -6.27
N ASP A 80 -13.27 -9.11 -7.52
CA ASP A 80 -12.30 -8.12 -7.98
C ASP A 80 -13.04 -6.82 -8.29
N LYS A 81 -12.77 -5.77 -7.50
CA LYS A 81 -13.54 -4.53 -7.51
C LYS A 81 -12.63 -3.32 -7.43
N LYS A 82 -13.04 -2.27 -8.14
CA LYS A 82 -12.31 -1.01 -8.23
C LYS A 82 -13.11 0.13 -7.63
N ILE A 83 -12.40 1.02 -6.96
CA ILE A 83 -12.83 2.35 -6.57
C ILE A 83 -11.99 3.28 -7.44
N ASN A 84 -12.60 3.84 -8.49
CA ASN A 84 -11.90 4.56 -9.54
C ASN A 84 -12.43 5.98 -9.75
N SER A 85 -11.82 6.77 -10.63
CA SER A 85 -12.25 8.14 -10.91
C SER A 85 -12.02 8.53 -12.37
N GLY A 86 -13.07 9.01 -13.04
CA GLY A 86 -13.03 9.47 -14.44
C GLY A 86 -12.98 10.99 -14.60
N ALA A 87 -12.73 11.74 -13.53
CA ALA A 87 -12.97 13.19 -13.47
C ALA A 87 -12.13 14.05 -14.44
N ASN A 88 -11.13 13.48 -15.15
CA ASN A 88 -10.18 14.25 -15.97
C ASN A 88 -9.59 15.46 -15.22
N GLY A 89 -9.35 15.29 -13.92
CA GLY A 89 -8.91 16.31 -12.99
C GLY A 89 -8.61 15.71 -11.61
N PRO A 90 -8.26 16.53 -10.61
CA PRO A 90 -7.97 16.05 -9.26
C PRO A 90 -9.21 15.48 -8.58
N VAL A 91 -9.03 14.31 -7.97
CA VAL A 91 -10.01 13.69 -7.08
C VAL A 91 -9.29 13.12 -5.88
N GLN A 92 -9.79 13.47 -4.70
CA GLN A 92 -9.32 12.95 -3.43
C GLN A 92 -10.40 12.14 -2.72
N ILE A 93 -10.04 10.92 -2.34
CA ILE A 93 -10.81 10.16 -1.34
C ILE A 93 -10.14 10.37 0.02
N THR A 94 -10.94 10.82 0.98
CA THR A 94 -10.51 11.03 2.37
C THR A 94 -11.25 10.07 3.28
N ILE A 95 -10.50 9.28 4.03
CA ILE A 95 -10.99 8.44 5.12
C ILE A 95 -10.39 9.03 6.40
N THR A 96 -11.21 9.55 7.30
CA THR A 96 -10.68 10.30 8.45
C THR A 96 -10.04 9.40 9.50
N THR A 97 -10.51 8.16 9.60
CA THR A 97 -9.99 7.13 10.51
C THR A 97 -9.37 5.99 9.70
N ASP A 98 -9.87 4.76 9.82
CA ASP A 98 -9.23 3.57 9.26
C ASP A 98 -9.82 3.16 7.90
N LEU A 99 -8.94 2.70 7.02
CA LEU A 99 -9.27 1.93 5.82
C LEU A 99 -9.00 0.45 6.09
N LYS A 100 -9.99 -0.41 5.91
CA LYS A 100 -9.89 -1.85 6.15
C LYS A 100 -10.26 -2.65 4.91
N LYS A 101 -9.45 -3.64 4.54
CA LYS A 101 -9.75 -4.66 3.54
C LYS A 101 -9.67 -6.03 4.20
N LEU A 102 -10.82 -6.63 4.54
CA LEU A 102 -10.88 -7.80 5.42
C LEU A 102 -11.11 -9.12 4.67
N GLY A 103 -12.06 -9.16 3.72
CA GLY A 103 -12.34 -10.38 2.95
C GLY A 103 -11.20 -10.80 1.99
N GLY A 104 -11.29 -12.01 1.43
CA GLY A 104 -10.27 -12.60 0.53
C GLY A 104 -10.13 -11.98 -0.87
N GLY A 105 -11.05 -11.11 -1.30
CA GLY A 105 -11.08 -10.57 -2.66
C GLY A 105 -10.07 -9.44 -2.92
N TYR A 106 -10.20 -8.77 -4.07
CA TYR A 106 -9.32 -7.69 -4.53
C TYR A 106 -9.99 -6.33 -4.47
N ALA A 107 -9.42 -5.40 -3.71
CA ALA A 107 -9.81 -3.99 -3.69
C ALA A 107 -8.77 -3.16 -4.43
N LYS A 108 -9.21 -2.30 -5.36
CA LYS A 108 -8.30 -1.49 -6.18
C LYS A 108 -8.73 -0.04 -6.18
N PHE A 109 -7.89 0.83 -5.62
CA PHE A 109 -7.99 2.27 -5.87
C PHE A 109 -7.21 2.55 -7.16
N SER A 110 -7.83 3.11 -8.19
CA SER A 110 -7.12 3.35 -9.46
C SER A 110 -7.78 4.44 -10.27
N MET A 111 -7.04 5.18 -11.09
CA MET A 111 -7.66 6.11 -12.03
C MET A 111 -8.56 5.39 -13.06
N GLY A 112 -9.64 6.05 -13.45
CA GLY A 112 -10.55 5.64 -14.53
C GLY A 112 -10.26 6.33 -15.87
N SER A 113 -9.45 7.40 -15.87
CA SER A 113 -8.99 8.13 -17.05
C SER A 113 -7.55 8.62 -16.87
N ALA A 114 -6.80 8.73 -17.97
CA ALA A 114 -5.42 9.21 -17.98
C ALA A 114 -5.25 10.62 -17.38
N GLY A 115 -6.24 11.49 -17.57
CA GLY A 115 -6.22 12.86 -17.03
C GLY A 115 -6.60 13.00 -15.57
N THR A 116 -7.07 11.93 -14.91
CA THR A 116 -7.45 11.98 -13.49
C THR A 116 -6.20 12.05 -12.62
N VAL A 117 -6.11 13.00 -11.68
CA VAL A 117 -5.10 13.00 -10.60
C VAL A 117 -5.77 12.39 -9.37
N PHE A 118 -5.40 11.17 -8.98
CA PHE A 118 -6.15 10.40 -7.98
C PHE A 118 -5.38 10.22 -6.68
N ASN A 119 -5.91 10.80 -5.61
CA ASN A 119 -5.27 10.85 -4.30
C ASN A 119 -6.08 10.09 -3.25
N LEU A 120 -5.39 9.44 -2.33
CA LEU A 120 -5.99 8.82 -1.15
C LEU A 120 -5.36 9.38 0.12
N ARG A 121 -6.21 9.82 1.05
CA ARG A 121 -5.82 10.22 2.39
C ARG A 121 -6.55 9.37 3.41
N VAL A 122 -5.80 8.68 4.26
CA VAL A 122 -6.30 7.92 5.41
C VAL A 122 -5.74 8.58 6.67
N GLY A 123 -6.60 9.07 7.57
CA GLY A 123 -6.15 9.77 8.77
C GLY A 123 -5.65 8.82 9.87
N GLY A 124 -6.22 7.62 9.93
CA GLY A 124 -5.80 6.52 10.80
C GLY A 124 -4.97 5.49 10.06
N ASN A 125 -5.30 4.22 10.26
CA ASN A 125 -4.53 3.08 9.77
C ASN A 125 -5.07 2.54 8.44
N VAL A 126 -4.20 1.90 7.67
CA VAL A 126 -4.61 1.00 6.59
C VAL A 126 -4.42 -0.43 7.06
N ILE A 127 -5.48 -1.24 7.03
CA ILE A 127 -5.47 -2.61 7.54
C ILE A 127 -5.88 -3.56 6.41
N VAL A 128 -5.06 -4.58 6.14
CA VAL A 128 -5.34 -5.60 5.12
C VAL A 128 -5.28 -6.99 5.75
N GLY A 129 -6.36 -7.75 5.60
CA GLY A 129 -6.63 -8.97 6.36
C GLY A 129 -7.26 -8.70 7.72
N GLU A 130 -7.84 -9.74 8.30
CA GLU A 130 -8.60 -9.67 9.56
C GLU A 130 -7.72 -9.96 10.77
N ASP A 131 -6.99 -11.07 10.73
CA ASP A 131 -6.13 -11.52 11.82
C ASP A 131 -4.98 -12.40 11.33
N GLU A 132 -4.15 -12.87 12.26
CA GLU A 132 -2.98 -13.70 11.97
C GLU A 132 -3.31 -15.13 11.50
N ASN A 133 -4.58 -15.55 11.55
CA ASN A 133 -5.02 -16.92 11.27
C ASN A 133 -5.85 -17.03 9.99
N THR A 134 -6.39 -15.92 9.51
CA THR A 134 -7.32 -15.85 8.39
C THR A 134 -6.60 -15.27 7.19
N ALA A 135 -6.60 -16.00 6.06
CA ALA A 135 -5.99 -15.52 4.83
C ALA A 135 -6.71 -14.24 4.36
N GLY A 136 -5.99 -13.11 4.37
CA GLY A 136 -6.52 -11.85 3.91
C GLY A 136 -6.58 -11.73 2.38
N GLY A 137 -7.36 -10.76 1.89
CA GLY A 137 -7.40 -10.41 0.48
C GLY A 137 -6.26 -9.49 0.05
N SER A 138 -6.44 -8.89 -1.13
CA SER A 138 -5.46 -7.96 -1.71
C SER A 138 -6.01 -6.55 -1.80
N LEU A 139 -5.22 -5.56 -1.37
CA LEU A 139 -5.48 -4.14 -1.57
C LEU A 139 -4.45 -3.58 -2.57
N TYR A 140 -4.94 -2.85 -3.56
CA TYR A 140 -4.14 -2.16 -4.56
C TYR A 140 -4.37 -0.66 -4.40
N LEU A 141 -3.29 0.07 -4.16
CA LEU A 141 -3.24 1.53 -4.19
C LEU A 141 -2.60 1.91 -5.52
N GLY A 142 -3.43 2.07 -6.54
CA GLY A 142 -3.05 2.10 -7.95
C GLY A 142 -3.15 0.72 -8.58
N ASN A 143 -3.51 0.66 -9.86
CA ASN A 143 -3.57 -0.58 -10.65
C ASN A 143 -2.52 -0.55 -11.77
N VAL A 144 -2.19 -1.72 -12.33
CA VAL A 144 -1.01 -1.89 -13.20
C VAL A 144 -1.29 -1.72 -14.71
N THR A 145 -2.49 -1.30 -15.10
CA THR A 145 -2.74 -0.99 -16.52
C THR A 145 -1.99 0.27 -16.96
N SER A 146 -1.74 0.37 -18.26
CA SER A 146 -0.80 1.33 -18.84
C SER A 146 -1.16 2.79 -18.60
N TYR A 147 -0.14 3.67 -18.67
CA TYR A 147 -0.37 5.12 -18.63
C TYR A 147 -1.19 5.63 -19.83
N GLU A 148 -1.24 4.86 -20.93
CA GLU A 148 -1.89 5.21 -22.20
C GLU A 148 -3.30 4.63 -22.36
N ASP A 149 -3.65 3.53 -21.67
CA ASP A 149 -4.94 2.90 -21.88
C ASP A 149 -6.02 3.68 -21.13
N THR A 150 -6.89 4.32 -21.90
CA THR A 150 -8.11 5.01 -21.45
C THR A 150 -9.12 4.12 -20.72
N LYS A 151 -8.76 2.86 -20.42
CA LYS A 151 -9.64 1.84 -19.83
C LYS A 151 -9.14 1.42 -18.45
N TRP A 152 -9.86 1.88 -17.43
CA TRP A 152 -9.98 1.28 -16.10
C TRP A 152 -8.68 0.76 -15.46
N GLY A 153 -7.75 1.67 -15.22
CA GLY A 153 -6.70 1.49 -14.23
C GLY A 153 -5.46 2.32 -14.54
N GLY A 154 -4.63 2.47 -13.52
CA GLY A 154 -3.42 3.27 -13.55
C GLY A 154 -3.02 3.63 -12.13
N PRO A 155 -1.94 4.39 -11.96
CA PRO A 155 -1.40 4.71 -10.65
C PRO A 155 -2.31 5.63 -9.84
N MET A 156 -1.99 5.76 -8.57
CA MET A 156 -2.36 6.92 -7.76
C MET A 156 -1.23 7.94 -7.80
N ASP A 157 -1.56 9.21 -7.62
CA ASP A 157 -0.55 10.27 -7.62
C ASP A 157 0.01 10.53 -6.22
N LEU A 158 -0.85 10.43 -5.21
CA LEU A 158 -0.47 10.65 -3.82
C LEU A 158 -1.25 9.74 -2.88
N VAL A 159 -0.52 9.11 -1.94
CA VAL A 159 -1.11 8.39 -0.81
C VAL A 159 -0.57 8.96 0.50
N THR A 160 -1.47 9.29 1.42
CA THR A 160 -1.11 9.68 2.78
C THR A 160 -1.85 8.80 3.78
N VAL A 161 -1.12 8.20 4.72
CA VAL A 161 -1.66 7.43 5.85
C VAL A 161 -1.15 8.09 7.13
N GLY A 162 -2.04 8.48 8.05
CA GLY A 162 -1.66 9.13 9.29
C GLY A 162 -1.12 8.17 10.35
N GLY A 163 -1.66 6.95 10.40
CA GLY A 163 -1.27 5.88 11.31
C GLY A 163 -0.36 4.82 10.66
N ASP A 164 -0.52 3.59 11.11
CA ASP A 164 0.22 2.43 10.64
C ASP A 164 -0.41 1.81 9.38
N VAL A 165 0.40 1.05 8.64
CA VAL A 165 -0.09 0.10 7.65
C VAL A 165 0.11 -1.31 8.19
N ILE A 166 -0.99 -2.01 8.46
CA ILE A 166 -1.01 -3.31 9.13
C ILE A 166 -1.41 -4.37 8.11
N LEU A 167 -0.51 -5.33 7.86
CA LEU A 167 -0.78 -6.46 6.96
C LEU A 167 -0.81 -7.76 7.75
N TYR A 168 -1.94 -8.46 7.64
CA TYR A 168 -2.16 -9.74 8.28
C TYR A 168 -1.87 -10.92 7.35
N ASN A 169 -1.93 -12.12 7.90
CA ASN A 169 -1.53 -13.36 7.26
C ASN A 169 -2.07 -13.52 5.82
N ASN A 170 -1.18 -13.85 4.87
CA ASN A 170 -1.42 -14.02 3.42
C ASN A 170 -2.07 -12.83 2.70
N SER A 171 -2.32 -11.72 3.40
CA SER A 171 -2.80 -10.50 2.78
C SER A 171 -1.74 -9.88 1.89
N LYS A 172 -2.19 -9.09 0.93
CA LYS A 172 -1.29 -8.42 -0.01
C LYS A 172 -1.62 -6.95 -0.14
N LEU A 173 -0.59 -6.11 -0.07
CA LEU A 173 -0.69 -4.71 -0.42
C LEU A 173 0.20 -4.44 -1.63
N PHE A 174 -0.41 -3.92 -2.69
CA PHE A 174 0.27 -3.49 -3.90
C PHE A 174 0.17 -1.97 -4.00
N MET A 175 1.32 -1.33 -4.15
CA MET A 175 1.40 0.11 -4.37
C MET A 175 1.86 0.35 -5.80
N ASN A 176 1.09 1.13 -6.55
CA ASN A 176 1.49 1.76 -7.80
C ASN A 176 1.19 3.25 -7.65
N VAL A 177 2.05 3.93 -6.89
CA VAL A 177 1.85 5.33 -6.48
C VAL A 177 3.06 6.12 -6.92
N TYR A 178 2.87 7.11 -7.77
CA TYR A 178 3.94 8.02 -8.16
C TYR A 178 3.38 9.32 -8.71
N ASN A 179 4.06 10.42 -8.42
CA ASN A 179 3.70 11.74 -8.88
C ASN A 179 4.00 11.88 -10.38
N ARG A 180 2.97 11.71 -11.21
CA ARG A 180 3.09 11.78 -12.68
C ARG A 180 3.43 13.17 -13.21
N ASN A 181 3.08 14.22 -12.47
CA ASN A 181 3.15 15.61 -12.92
C ASN A 181 4.19 16.44 -12.16
N GLY A 182 5.02 15.81 -11.33
CA GLY A 182 5.95 16.50 -10.46
C GLY A 182 7.21 15.69 -10.16
N THR A 183 7.94 16.14 -9.17
CA THR A 183 9.17 15.50 -8.71
C THR A 183 9.03 15.16 -7.23
N SER A 184 9.23 13.90 -6.90
CA SER A 184 9.14 13.43 -5.53
C SER A 184 10.49 13.52 -4.83
N SER A 185 10.46 13.73 -3.52
CA SER A 185 11.65 13.81 -2.68
C SER A 185 11.43 13.11 -1.34
N TYR A 186 12.47 12.99 -0.51
CA TYR A 186 12.31 12.44 0.84
C TYR A 186 11.43 13.31 1.76
N TYR A 187 11.28 14.61 1.45
CA TYR A 187 10.43 15.54 2.21
C TYR A 187 9.02 15.69 1.63
N ASP A 188 8.85 15.33 0.35
CA ASP A 188 7.59 15.34 -0.38
C ASP A 188 7.47 14.03 -1.18
N PRO A 189 7.21 12.90 -0.50
CA PRO A 189 7.21 11.57 -1.10
C PRO A 189 5.89 11.26 -1.79
N ASP A 190 5.90 10.32 -2.74
CA ASP A 190 4.69 9.81 -3.41
C ASP A 190 3.72 9.14 -2.43
N THR A 191 4.29 8.45 -1.43
CA THR A 191 3.54 7.84 -0.34
C THR A 191 4.13 8.27 0.99
N TYR A 192 3.32 8.88 1.85
CA TYR A 192 3.67 9.20 3.23
C TYR A 192 2.85 8.35 4.20
N ILE A 193 3.53 7.60 5.05
CA ILE A 193 2.93 6.84 6.15
C ILE A 193 3.46 7.41 7.45
N GLY A 194 2.58 7.95 8.30
CA GLY A 194 2.89 8.57 9.58
C GLY A 194 3.46 7.58 10.59
N GLY A 195 2.93 6.36 10.61
CA GLY A 195 3.39 5.24 11.42
C GLY A 195 4.32 4.29 10.66
N SER A 196 4.27 3.02 11.06
CA SER A 196 5.11 1.93 10.55
C SER A 196 4.34 0.98 9.63
N PHE A 197 5.09 0.23 8.82
CA PHE A 197 4.55 -1.04 8.31
C PHE A 197 4.66 -2.11 9.40
N LEU A 198 3.52 -2.64 9.80
CA LEU A 198 3.39 -3.66 10.83
C LEU A 198 2.90 -4.96 10.21
N PHE A 199 3.80 -5.93 10.10
CA PHE A 199 3.51 -7.23 9.50
C PHE A 199 3.14 -8.24 10.58
N ARG A 200 1.97 -8.85 10.42
CA ARG A 200 1.38 -9.84 11.33
C ARG A 200 1.25 -11.18 10.61
N GLY A 201 2.39 -11.66 10.12
CA GLY A 201 2.52 -13.01 9.56
C GLY A 201 2.68 -14.07 10.65
N SER A 202 2.32 -15.31 10.33
CA SER A 202 2.42 -16.45 11.25
C SER A 202 3.87 -16.90 11.50
N GLY A 203 4.84 -16.46 10.69
CA GLY A 203 6.24 -16.84 10.84
C GLY A 203 6.48 -18.36 10.73
N TYR A 204 7.66 -18.84 11.16
CA TYR A 204 7.93 -20.28 11.21
C TYR A 204 6.97 -20.99 12.20
N PRO A 205 6.46 -22.20 11.89
CA PRO A 205 6.72 -23.03 10.70
C PRO A 205 5.73 -22.84 9.56
N SER A 206 4.62 -22.14 9.78
CA SER A 206 3.53 -22.02 8.82
C SER A 206 3.90 -21.13 7.63
N TYR A 207 4.83 -20.18 7.82
CA TYR A 207 5.36 -19.22 6.85
C TYR A 207 4.28 -18.48 6.05
N GLN A 208 3.10 -18.32 6.64
CA GLN A 208 2.03 -17.58 6.01
C GLN A 208 2.22 -16.11 6.38
N ASN A 209 2.99 -15.42 5.56
CA ASN A 209 3.42 -14.05 5.77
C ASN A 209 2.72 -13.12 4.76
N PRO A 210 2.34 -11.89 5.15
CA PRO A 210 1.84 -10.90 4.21
C PRO A 210 2.86 -10.57 3.12
N THR A 211 2.37 -10.06 1.99
CA THR A 211 3.22 -9.52 0.91
C THR A 211 3.00 -8.02 0.76
N LEU A 212 4.09 -7.26 0.72
CA LEU A 212 4.11 -5.84 0.38
C LEU A 212 4.88 -5.64 -0.93
N VAL A 213 4.24 -5.04 -1.92
CA VAL A 213 4.85 -4.65 -3.19
C VAL A 213 4.83 -3.13 -3.30
N LEU A 214 6.01 -2.50 -3.31
CA LEU A 214 6.17 -1.05 -3.13
C LEU A 214 5.95 -0.24 -4.40
N TYR A 215 6.27 -0.78 -5.57
CA TYR A 215 6.06 -0.12 -6.85
C TYR A 215 5.74 -1.14 -7.95
N ASN A 216 4.48 -1.55 -7.96
CA ASN A 216 3.93 -2.55 -8.86
C ASN A 216 3.51 -1.95 -10.20
N LEU A 217 4.44 -1.25 -10.87
CA LEU A 217 4.26 -0.80 -12.25
C LEU A 217 5.00 -1.76 -13.18
N ASP A 218 4.32 -2.26 -14.22
CA ASP A 218 4.96 -2.98 -15.31
C ASP A 218 5.93 -2.02 -16.01
N PRO A 219 7.26 -2.29 -16.01
CA PRO A 219 8.23 -1.40 -16.65
C PRO A 219 8.00 -1.22 -18.15
N ALA A 220 7.28 -2.13 -18.83
CA ALA A 220 6.85 -1.97 -20.22
C ALA A 220 5.82 -0.85 -20.41
N GLN A 221 5.15 -0.45 -19.32
CA GLN A 221 4.13 0.57 -19.26
C GLN A 221 4.56 1.79 -18.44
N ALA A 222 5.81 1.82 -17.98
CA ALA A 222 6.33 2.91 -17.20
C ALA A 222 6.60 4.13 -18.09
N PRO A 223 6.22 5.35 -17.67
CA PRO A 223 6.86 6.54 -18.18
C PRO A 223 8.36 6.44 -17.88
N HIS A 224 9.20 6.91 -18.80
CA HIS A 224 10.67 6.81 -18.75
C HIS A 224 11.26 6.91 -17.33
N ASP A 225 12.04 5.89 -16.93
CA ASP A 225 12.83 5.81 -15.69
C ASP A 225 12.16 6.45 -14.46
N THR A 226 11.01 5.90 -14.06
CA THR A 226 10.21 6.42 -12.94
C THR A 226 10.61 5.81 -11.61
N SER A 227 10.42 6.56 -10.53
CA SER A 227 10.62 6.08 -9.17
C SER A 227 9.42 6.41 -8.29
N SER A 228 9.18 5.56 -7.30
CA SER A 228 8.23 5.80 -6.22
C SER A 228 8.98 5.89 -4.89
N ILE A 229 8.80 6.97 -4.15
CA ILE A 229 9.34 7.19 -2.81
C ILE A 229 8.26 6.92 -1.78
N ILE A 230 8.49 5.91 -0.95
CA ILE A 230 7.62 5.54 0.17
C ILE A 230 8.31 5.96 1.47
N SER A 231 7.82 7.02 2.10
CA SER A 231 8.29 7.46 3.41
C SER A 231 7.47 6.82 4.53
N VAL A 232 8.15 6.13 5.44
CA VAL A 232 7.53 5.42 6.55
C VAL A 232 8.43 5.44 7.79
N GLU A 233 7.84 5.36 8.98
CA GLU A 233 8.60 5.39 10.22
C GLU A 233 9.55 4.19 10.36
N SER A 234 9.04 2.99 10.11
CA SER A 234 9.81 1.75 10.24
C SER A 234 9.14 0.55 9.58
N LEU A 235 9.86 -0.58 9.53
CA LEU A 235 9.33 -1.91 9.25
C LEU A 235 9.44 -2.80 10.49
N SER A 236 8.36 -3.47 10.88
CA SER A 236 8.38 -4.47 11.97
C SER A 236 7.55 -5.71 11.66
N GLY A 237 8.09 -6.89 12.02
CA GLY A 237 7.44 -8.19 11.83
C GLY A 237 7.95 -8.94 10.60
N ALA A 238 7.25 -10.01 10.22
CA ALA A 238 7.63 -10.90 9.11
C ALA A 238 6.72 -10.71 7.89
N ALA A 239 7.31 -10.47 6.72
CA ALA A 239 6.61 -10.34 5.44
C ALA A 239 7.51 -10.77 4.27
N THR A 240 6.92 -10.82 3.08
CA THR A 240 7.67 -10.69 1.82
C THR A 240 7.55 -9.25 1.34
N LEU A 241 8.69 -8.56 1.23
CA LEU A 241 8.79 -7.21 0.68
C LEU A 241 9.40 -7.25 -0.71
N MET A 242 8.80 -6.56 -1.67
CA MET A 242 9.24 -6.55 -3.06
C MET A 242 9.17 -5.13 -3.63
N ALA A 243 10.12 -4.74 -4.49
CA ALA A 243 9.90 -3.53 -5.29
C ALA A 243 8.75 -3.75 -6.27
N SER A 244 8.78 -4.84 -7.05
CA SER A 244 7.74 -5.17 -8.02
C SER A 244 7.35 -6.65 -7.99
N SER A 245 6.11 -6.97 -8.35
CA SER A 245 5.67 -8.37 -8.51
C SER A 245 5.91 -8.92 -9.93
N TYR A 246 6.34 -8.07 -10.86
CA TYR A 246 6.62 -8.47 -12.25
C TYR A 246 7.96 -9.17 -12.35
N SER A 247 7.96 -10.41 -12.82
CA SER A 247 9.16 -11.24 -12.94
C SER A 247 10.11 -10.83 -14.07
N TYR A 248 9.65 -10.04 -15.06
CA TYR A 248 10.43 -9.31 -16.07
C TYR A 248 9.47 -8.67 -17.09
N SER A 249 9.57 -7.36 -17.38
CA SER A 249 9.28 -6.78 -18.71
C SER A 249 9.43 -5.25 -18.79
N GLY A 250 10.27 -4.77 -19.71
CA GLY A 250 10.27 -3.37 -20.18
C GLY A 250 11.67 -2.85 -20.54
N SER A 251 11.73 -1.78 -21.35
CA SER A 251 12.98 -1.08 -21.69
C SER A 251 13.32 0.04 -20.69
N TYR A 252 12.42 0.34 -19.74
CA TYR A 252 12.56 1.41 -18.78
C TYR A 252 12.75 0.87 -17.37
N ARG A 253 13.36 1.68 -16.51
CA ARG A 253 13.61 1.35 -15.12
C ARG A 253 12.47 1.86 -14.21
N THR A 254 12.08 1.06 -13.22
CA THR A 254 11.15 1.45 -12.16
C THR A 254 11.76 1.23 -10.78
N ASP A 255 12.03 2.29 -10.03
CA ASP A 255 12.69 2.18 -8.74
C ASP A 255 11.72 2.40 -7.58
N ALA A 256 11.64 1.42 -6.67
CA ALA A 256 10.99 1.60 -5.38
C ALA A 256 12.03 2.07 -4.36
N ILE A 257 11.82 3.24 -3.76
CA ILE A 257 12.67 3.80 -2.73
C ILE A 257 11.93 3.74 -1.39
N LEU A 258 12.37 2.85 -0.51
CA LEU A 258 11.86 2.75 0.84
C LEU A 258 12.65 3.67 1.76
N TYR A 259 12.04 4.78 2.16
CA TYR A 259 12.62 5.80 3.03
C TYR A 259 12.15 5.62 4.48
N LEU A 260 13.03 5.08 5.31
CA LEU A 260 12.81 4.78 6.71
C LEU A 260 13.25 5.95 7.59
N ARG A 261 12.29 6.66 8.18
CA ARG A 261 12.51 7.97 8.82
C ARG A 261 12.34 7.98 10.34
N SER A 262 12.65 6.86 10.99
CA SER A 262 12.44 6.61 12.42
C SER A 262 12.75 7.83 13.31
N ALA A 263 11.71 8.56 13.71
CA ALA A 263 11.74 9.76 14.53
C ALA A 263 12.12 9.43 15.98
N ASN A 264 11.76 8.23 16.45
CA ASN A 264 12.09 7.78 17.81
C ASN A 264 13.36 6.94 17.84
N ASN A 265 14.09 7.00 18.96
CA ASN A 265 15.29 6.21 19.20
C ASN A 265 14.96 4.77 19.63
N GLU A 266 14.10 4.12 18.85
CA GLU A 266 13.65 2.75 19.06
C GLU A 266 14.37 1.77 18.12
N LYS A 267 14.15 0.49 18.35
CA LYS A 267 14.67 -0.59 17.53
C LYS A 267 13.52 -1.34 16.86
N TYR A 268 13.51 -1.31 15.54
CA TYR A 268 12.53 -1.99 14.69
C TYR A 268 13.17 -3.18 14.00
N ILE A 269 12.45 -4.30 13.92
CA ILE A 269 12.97 -5.56 13.40
C ILE A 269 12.05 -6.08 12.32
N PHE A 270 12.56 -6.09 11.10
CA PHE A 270 11.95 -6.77 9.97
C PHE A 270 12.58 -8.16 9.80
N ASP A 271 11.76 -9.19 10.03
CA ASP A 271 12.14 -10.60 9.93
C ASP A 271 11.51 -11.26 8.69
N GLY A 272 11.54 -10.53 7.58
CA GLY A 272 10.94 -10.92 6.31
C GLY A 272 11.90 -10.90 5.13
N TRP A 273 11.53 -11.54 4.03
CA TRP A 273 12.36 -11.55 2.82
C TRP A 273 12.22 -10.25 2.04
N THR A 274 13.29 -9.83 1.37
CA THR A 274 13.26 -8.69 0.44
C THR A 274 13.67 -9.14 -0.96
N TYR A 275 13.02 -8.58 -1.98
CA TYR A 275 13.24 -8.85 -3.40
C TYR A 275 13.16 -7.56 -4.24
N ASP A 276 13.87 -7.51 -5.36
CA ASP A 276 13.62 -6.50 -6.38
C ASP A 276 12.34 -6.85 -7.14
N ILE A 277 12.27 -8.07 -7.67
CA ILE A 277 11.16 -8.57 -8.49
C ILE A 277 10.80 -10.00 -8.13
N SER A 278 9.55 -10.45 -8.36
CA SER A 278 9.05 -11.86 -8.30
C SER A 278 10.02 -12.92 -7.70
N THR A 279 10.44 -12.77 -6.43
CA THR A 279 11.37 -13.62 -5.66
C THR A 279 12.85 -13.67 -6.10
N GLY A 280 13.34 -12.65 -6.81
CA GLY A 280 14.70 -12.52 -7.33
C GLY A 280 15.21 -11.08 -7.46
N PHE A 281 16.28 -10.93 -8.25
CA PHE A 281 16.86 -9.64 -8.64
C PHE A 281 16.28 -9.16 -9.95
N GLY A 282 16.11 -7.85 -10.09
CA GLY A 282 15.55 -7.22 -11.29
C GLY A 282 16.52 -6.26 -11.94
N ASP A 283 16.62 -6.33 -13.26
CA ASP A 283 17.38 -5.36 -14.05
C ASP A 283 16.57 -4.08 -14.31
N THR A 284 15.24 -4.22 -14.40
CA THR A 284 14.29 -3.15 -14.76
C THR A 284 13.51 -2.60 -13.57
N SER A 285 13.45 -3.31 -12.45
CA SER A 285 12.88 -2.78 -11.22
C SER A 285 13.81 -3.02 -10.04
N LYS A 286 14.08 -2.00 -9.24
CA LYS A 286 15.02 -2.09 -8.13
C LYS A 286 14.45 -1.57 -6.82
N LEU A 287 14.83 -2.22 -5.72
CA LEU A 287 14.56 -1.77 -4.36
C LEU A 287 15.78 -1.01 -3.81
N LYS A 288 15.60 0.26 -3.48
CA LYS A 288 16.57 1.06 -2.71
C LYS A 288 16.08 1.22 -1.27
N ILE A 289 16.99 1.03 -0.32
CA ILE A 289 16.71 1.25 1.11
C ILE A 289 17.42 2.52 1.56
N VAL A 290 16.68 3.46 2.13
CA VAL A 290 17.20 4.70 2.69
C VAL A 290 16.87 4.74 4.17
N LYS A 291 17.86 4.96 5.02
CA LYS A 291 17.69 5.08 6.47
C LYS A 291 18.04 6.48 6.94
N ASP A 292 17.10 7.13 7.61
CA ASP A 292 17.24 8.42 8.29
C ASP A 292 16.53 8.42 9.65
N GLY A 293 16.61 9.52 10.39
CA GLY A 293 16.13 9.64 11.75
C GLY A 293 17.04 8.92 12.75
N VAL A 294 16.70 8.95 14.03
CA VAL A 294 17.60 8.51 15.11
C VAL A 294 17.51 7.01 15.42
N GLY A 295 16.40 6.37 15.05
CA GLY A 295 16.13 4.96 15.38
C GLY A 295 17.03 3.94 14.68
N THR A 296 16.84 2.68 15.07
CA THR A 296 17.53 1.51 14.51
C THR A 296 16.56 0.66 13.70
N GLN A 297 16.82 0.48 12.40
CA GLN A 297 16.15 -0.55 11.60
C GLN A 297 17.06 -1.77 11.46
N VAL A 298 16.53 -2.93 11.80
CA VAL A 298 17.18 -4.22 11.58
C VAL A 298 16.42 -5.02 10.53
N PHE A 299 17.14 -5.51 9.52
CA PHE A 299 16.71 -6.57 8.62
C PHE A 299 17.35 -7.87 9.09
N SER A 300 16.57 -8.78 9.68
CA SER A 300 17.09 -10.02 10.29
C SER A 300 16.86 -11.30 9.47
N ALA A 301 16.24 -11.16 8.31
CA ALA A 301 15.81 -12.32 7.55
C ALA A 301 16.94 -13.02 6.78
N THR A 302 16.61 -14.23 6.33
CA THR A 302 17.52 -15.07 5.59
C THR A 302 17.68 -14.65 4.13
N GLN A 303 16.75 -13.92 3.52
CA GLN A 303 16.86 -13.49 2.12
C GLN A 303 16.77 -11.97 1.99
N LEU A 304 17.88 -11.36 1.57
CA LEU A 304 18.00 -9.92 1.37
C LEU A 304 18.45 -9.62 -0.07
N LYS A 305 17.49 -9.55 -1.00
CA LYS A 305 17.75 -9.37 -2.44
C LYS A 305 17.24 -8.00 -2.90
N PHE A 306 18.08 -6.99 -2.85
CA PHE A 306 17.75 -5.65 -3.34
C PHE A 306 18.96 -4.99 -4.00
N SER A 307 18.80 -4.51 -5.23
CA SER A 307 19.90 -3.99 -6.05
C SER A 307 19.91 -2.47 -6.25
N GLY A 308 18.90 -1.75 -5.73
CA GLY A 308 18.79 -0.29 -5.85
C GLY A 308 19.78 0.50 -4.99
N GLY A 309 20.51 -0.18 -4.11
CA GLY A 309 21.53 0.40 -3.24
C GLY A 309 21.01 0.76 -1.84
N VAL A 310 21.93 1.31 -1.04
CA VAL A 310 21.67 1.69 0.35
C VAL A 310 22.13 3.12 0.57
N GLU A 311 21.28 3.93 1.19
CA GLU A 311 21.65 5.27 1.64
C GLU A 311 21.41 5.41 3.14
N VAL A 312 22.44 5.77 3.90
CA VAL A 312 22.36 6.02 5.34
C VAL A 312 22.60 7.51 5.60
N LEU A 313 21.53 8.19 5.98
CA LEU A 313 21.51 9.61 6.34
C LEU A 313 21.59 9.79 7.86
N GLY A 314 21.00 8.87 8.64
CA GLY A 314 20.91 8.99 10.10
C GLY A 314 20.56 7.68 10.82
N GLY A 315 20.80 7.64 12.13
CA GLY A 315 20.43 6.50 12.99
C GLY A 315 21.26 5.26 12.70
N THR A 316 20.67 4.06 12.86
CA THR A 316 21.36 2.79 12.58
C THR A 316 20.57 1.93 11.59
N LEU A 317 21.24 1.48 10.53
CA LEU A 317 20.74 0.43 9.63
C LEU A 317 21.56 -0.83 9.86
N ALA A 318 20.90 -1.95 10.17
CA ALA A 318 21.56 -3.22 10.40
C ALA A 318 21.00 -4.32 9.50
N PHE A 319 21.87 -5.04 8.82
CA PHE A 319 21.54 -6.26 8.08
C PHE A 319 22.17 -7.45 8.81
N ASN A 320 21.33 -8.33 9.34
CA ASN A 320 21.69 -9.51 10.11
C ASN A 320 21.23 -10.77 9.35
N GLY A 321 21.83 -11.02 8.18
CA GLY A 321 21.48 -12.17 7.35
C GLY A 321 22.20 -13.46 7.75
N ASN A 322 21.61 -14.61 7.38
CA ASN A 322 22.29 -15.91 7.41
C ASN A 322 23.26 -16.04 6.23
N ALA A 323 24.38 -16.74 6.44
CA ALA A 323 25.45 -16.90 5.45
C ALA A 323 24.96 -17.45 4.08
N ASP A 324 23.96 -18.34 4.10
CA ASP A 324 23.46 -19.11 2.94
C ASP A 324 22.38 -18.40 2.11
N GLY A 325 22.02 -17.16 2.45
CA GLY A 325 21.03 -16.36 1.71
C GLY A 325 21.62 -15.22 0.89
N ARG A 326 22.95 -15.21 0.73
CA ARG A 326 23.70 -14.20 -0.03
C ARG A 326 23.76 -14.57 -1.51
N ASP A 327 22.71 -14.29 -2.25
CA ASP A 327 22.89 -13.93 -3.65
C ASP A 327 22.98 -12.40 -3.65
N THR A 328 24.14 -11.82 -3.93
CA THR A 328 24.40 -10.38 -3.71
C THR A 328 24.36 -9.62 -5.04
N SER A 329 23.28 -8.86 -5.25
CA SER A 329 23.36 -7.59 -5.97
C SER A 329 23.01 -6.50 -4.97
N HIS A 330 23.94 -5.56 -4.79
CA HIS A 330 23.76 -4.37 -3.98
C HIS A 330 24.28 -3.20 -4.81
N GLY A 331 23.38 -2.25 -5.09
CA GLY A 331 23.75 -1.00 -5.76
C GLY A 331 24.65 -0.13 -4.89
N ASP A 332 24.74 1.15 -5.25
CA ASP A 332 25.64 2.07 -4.57
C ASP A 332 25.34 2.18 -3.06
N LEU A 333 26.42 2.26 -2.27
CA LEU A 333 26.34 2.63 -0.87
C LEU A 333 26.66 4.12 -0.73
N THR A 334 25.71 4.88 -0.21
CA THR A 334 25.92 6.28 0.20
C THR A 334 25.80 6.39 1.71
N MET A 335 26.81 6.95 2.36
CA MET A 335 26.77 7.26 3.80
C MET A 335 26.99 8.76 3.99
N ARG A 336 25.98 9.45 4.49
CA ARG A 336 26.02 10.88 4.82
C ARG A 336 25.85 11.13 6.32
N GLY A 337 25.54 10.08 7.09
CA GLY A 337 25.47 10.07 8.54
C GLY A 337 25.15 8.69 9.08
N GLY A 338 24.83 8.62 10.38
CA GLY A 338 24.37 7.39 11.03
C GLY A 338 25.41 6.27 11.13
N LYS A 339 24.93 5.03 11.23
CA LYS A 339 25.71 3.80 11.37
C LYS A 339 25.13 2.72 10.45
N LEU A 340 26.01 2.02 9.75
CA LEU A 340 25.70 0.81 9.01
C LEU A 340 26.35 -0.37 9.72
N SER A 341 25.57 -1.41 10.01
CA SER A 341 26.06 -2.67 10.53
C SER A 341 25.68 -3.79 9.57
N TYR A 342 26.65 -4.59 9.15
CA TYR A 342 26.43 -5.77 8.33
C TYR A 342 27.03 -6.98 9.04
N MET A 343 26.17 -7.87 9.55
CA MET A 343 26.58 -9.04 10.33
C MET A 343 26.14 -10.32 9.61
N VAL A 344 27.10 -11.21 9.34
CA VAL A 344 26.84 -12.54 8.81
C VAL A 344 26.78 -13.51 9.98
N ARG A 345 25.62 -14.13 10.22
CA ARG A 345 25.52 -15.24 11.18
C ARG A 345 25.89 -16.55 10.48
N LEU A 346 26.92 -17.21 10.98
CA LEU A 346 27.23 -18.59 10.61
C LEU A 346 26.17 -19.49 11.27
N ARG A 347 25.59 -20.44 10.52
CA ARG A 347 24.76 -21.48 11.14
C ARG A 347 25.66 -22.28 12.08
N SER A 348 25.33 -22.28 13.37
CA SER A 348 25.84 -23.32 14.27
C SER A 348 25.21 -24.64 13.83
N SER A 349 26.06 -25.56 13.39
CA SER A 349 25.73 -26.93 12.95
C SER A 349 25.00 -27.73 14.02
#